data_AF-A0A1W6BA39-F1
#
_entry.id   AF-A0A1W6BA39-F1
#
_cell.length_a   1.000
_cell.length_b   1.000
_cell.length_c   1.000
_cell.angle_alpha   90.00
_cell.angle_beta   90.00
_cell.angle_gamma   90.00
#
_symmetry.space_group_name_H-M   'P 1'
#
loop_
_entity.id
_entity.type
_entity.pdbx_description
1 polymer ?
#
loop_
_entity_poly.entity_id
_entity_poly.type
_entity_poly.pdbx_seq_one_letter_code
_entity_poly.pdbx_strand_id
1 'polypeptide(L)'
;MTALSLWLHLDVRTVGDMGKLPDSLPVFLIPDIPFNLNTLLIILPYSAGLAVVGLLESMMTATIVDDMTDTPGDKNRECKAQGIANICTSFIGGMAGCAMIAQSVRYPYIYRDRTSLFCLI
;
A
#
# COMPACT_ATOMS: atom_id res chain seq x y z
N MET A 1 -8.58 -4.12 -24.29
CA MET A 1 -8.56 -5.55 -24.64
C MET A 1 -9.75 -6.32 -24.08
N THR A 2 -10.30 -5.96 -22.91
CA THR A 2 -11.47 -6.64 -22.30
C THR A 2 -12.71 -6.69 -23.20
N ALA A 3 -13.05 -5.60 -23.90
CA ALA A 3 -14.19 -5.60 -24.83
C ALA A 3 -13.96 -6.52 -26.05
N LEU A 4 -12.71 -6.60 -26.55
CA LEU A 4 -12.33 -7.46 -27.67
C LEU A 4 -12.27 -8.94 -27.27
N SER A 5 -11.78 -9.27 -26.07
CA SER A 5 -11.76 -10.65 -25.57
C SER A 5 -13.16 -11.20 -25.34
N LEU A 6 -14.09 -10.37 -24.85
CA LEU A 6 -15.50 -10.71 -24.70
C LEU A 6 -16.20 -10.88 -26.07
N TRP A 7 -15.91 -9.99 -27.03
CA TRP A 7 -16.53 -10.04 -28.37
C TRP A 7 -16.01 -11.21 -29.22
N LEU A 8 -14.72 -11.55 -29.12
CA LEU A 8 -14.08 -12.65 -29.85
C LEU A 8 -14.12 -14.00 -29.12
N HIS A 9 -14.77 -14.10 -27.96
CA HIS A 9 -14.78 -15.30 -27.09
C HIS A 9 -13.38 -15.92 -26.90
N LEU A 10 -12.37 -15.07 -26.68
CA LEU A 10 -11.01 -15.55 -26.46
C LEU A 10 -10.91 -16.13 -25.04
N ASP A 11 -10.44 -17.37 -24.93
CA ASP A 11 -10.20 -18.06 -23.66
C ASP A 11 -8.92 -17.53 -23.01
N VAL A 12 -9.07 -16.40 -22.30
CA VAL A 12 -8.00 -15.74 -21.56
C VAL A 12 -8.37 -15.70 -20.08
N ARG A 13 -7.41 -16.04 -19.23
CA ARG A 13 -7.57 -16.00 -17.76
C ARG A 13 -7.97 -14.58 -17.34
N THR A 14 -9.12 -14.47 -16.69
CA THR A 14 -9.69 -13.20 -16.24
C THR A 14 -9.24 -12.88 -14.82
N VAL A 15 -9.43 -11.63 -14.39
CA VAL A 15 -9.12 -11.19 -13.02
C VAL A 15 -9.92 -11.99 -11.98
N GLY A 16 -11.13 -12.43 -12.33
CA GLY A 16 -11.96 -13.29 -11.48
C GLY A 16 -11.39 -14.71 -11.28
N ASP A 17 -10.52 -15.17 -12.18
CA ASP A 17 -9.85 -16.47 -12.06
C ASP A 17 -8.58 -16.41 -11.19
N MET A 18 -8.13 -15.20 -10.82
CA MET A 18 -6.92 -14.98 -10.01
C MET A 18 -7.22 -14.83 -8.52
N GLY A 19 -8.50 -14.64 -8.14
CA GLY A 19 -8.91 -14.52 -6.76
C GLY A 19 -10.37 -14.07 -6.62
N LYS A 20 -10.94 -14.28 -5.43
CA LYS A 20 -12.27 -13.73 -5.11
C LYS A 20 -12.17 -12.21 -4.95
N LEU A 21 -13.00 -11.48 -5.69
CA LEU A 21 -13.17 -10.05 -5.47
C LEU A 21 -13.97 -9.83 -4.17
N PRO A 22 -13.71 -8.74 -3.44
CA PRO A 22 -14.48 -8.41 -2.25
C PRO A 22 -15.90 -8.00 -2.62
N ASP A 23 -16.88 -8.83 -2.23
CA ASP A 23 -18.31 -8.58 -2.49
C ASP A 23 -19.03 -7.92 -1.29
N SER A 24 -18.29 -7.62 -0.20
CA SER A 24 -18.80 -7.07 1.05
C SER A 24 -17.88 -5.99 1.62
N LEU A 25 -18.41 -5.12 2.49
CA LEU A 25 -17.59 -4.14 3.20
C LEU A 25 -16.50 -4.81 4.05
N PRO A 26 -15.34 -4.16 4.22
CA PRO A 26 -14.27 -4.67 5.06
C PRO A 26 -14.76 -4.89 6.49
N VAL A 27 -14.81 -6.15 6.90
CA VAL A 27 -15.09 -6.55 8.29
C VAL A 27 -13.78 -6.67 9.04
N PHE A 28 -13.80 -6.35 10.34
CA PHE A 28 -12.65 -6.55 11.21
C PHE A 28 -12.33 -8.05 11.28
N LEU A 29 -11.22 -8.45 10.64
CA LEU A 29 -10.76 -9.83 10.61
C LEU A 29 -9.64 -9.96 11.63
N ILE A 30 -9.92 -10.64 12.73
CA ILE A 30 -8.85 -11.11 13.61
C ILE A 30 -8.19 -12.29 12.90
N PRO A 31 -6.89 -12.24 12.57
CA PRO A 31 -6.22 -13.33 11.91
C PRO A 31 -6.28 -14.60 12.77
N ASP A 32 -6.83 -15.67 12.21
CA ASP A 32 -6.98 -16.98 12.86
C ASP A 32 -5.66 -17.77 12.84
N ILE A 33 -4.60 -17.14 13.33
CA ILE A 33 -3.22 -17.65 13.31
C ILE A 33 -2.79 -17.87 14.75
N PRO A 34 -2.16 -19.00 15.08
CA PRO A 34 -1.67 -19.22 16.44
C PRO A 34 -0.61 -18.16 16.79
N PHE A 35 -0.91 -17.35 17.81
CA PHE A 35 -0.02 -16.32 18.39
C PHE A 35 1.13 -16.96 19.17
N ASN A 36 2.00 -17.67 18.45
CA ASN A 36 3.20 -18.31 18.99
C ASN A 36 4.45 -17.50 18.63
N LEU A 37 5.48 -17.59 19.48
CA LEU A 37 6.81 -17.00 19.21
C LEU A 37 7.43 -17.53 17.91
N ASN A 38 7.14 -18.78 17.53
CA ASN A 38 7.56 -19.34 16.25
C ASN A 38 6.96 -18.59 15.06
N THR A 39 5.66 -18.27 15.10
CA THR A 39 5.00 -17.49 14.04
C THR A 39 5.60 -16.08 13.94
N LEU A 40 5.87 -15.46 15.09
CA LEU A 40 6.49 -14.14 15.14
C LEU A 40 7.90 -14.16 14.52
N LEU A 41 8.73 -15.15 14.87
CA LEU A 41 10.08 -15.30 14.30
C LEU A 41 10.07 -15.54 12.79
N ILE A 42 9.04 -16.20 12.26
CA ILE A 42 8.88 -16.40 10.82
C ILE A 42 8.50 -15.08 10.13
N ILE A 43 7.57 -14.30 10.68
CA ILE A 43 7.03 -13.07 10.05
C ILE A 43 7.98 -11.87 10.24
N LEU A 44 8.76 -11.83 11.31
CA LEU A 44 9.67 -10.74 11.64
C LEU A 44 10.66 -10.38 10.52
N PRO A 45 11.41 -11.31 9.90
CA PRO A 45 12.34 -10.96 8.82
C PRO A 45 11.62 -10.42 7.57
N TYR A 46 10.46 -10.95 7.21
CA TYR A 46 9.68 -10.48 6.07
C TYR A 46 9.11 -9.08 6.30
N SER A 47 8.50 -8.86 7.46
CA SER A 47 7.93 -7.56 7.82
C SER A 47 9.00 -6.49 7.99
N ALA A 48 10.15 -6.82 8.57
CA ALA A 48 11.28 -5.89 8.66
C ALA A 48 11.82 -5.51 7.28
N GLY A 49 11.97 -6.47 6.36
CA GLY A 49 12.39 -6.20 4.99
C GLY A 49 11.41 -5.27 4.25
N LEU A 50 10.11 -5.56 4.33
CA LEU A 50 9.06 -4.73 3.73
C LEU A 50 8.99 -3.33 4.35
N ALA A 51 9.19 -3.22 5.66
CA ALA A 51 9.25 -1.92 6.34
C ALA A 51 10.42 -1.07 5.82
N VAL A 52 11.61 -1.64 5.67
CA VAL A 52 12.76 -0.92 5.12
C VAL A 52 12.51 -0.47 3.69
N VAL A 53 12.03 -1.36 2.82
CA VAL A 53 11.74 -1.01 1.41
C VAL A 53 10.68 0.09 1.32
N GLY A 54 9.57 -0.06 2.04
CA GLY A 54 8.49 0.93 2.02
C GLY A 54 8.92 2.29 2.58
N LEU A 55 9.81 2.32 3.56
CA LEU A 55 10.38 3.58 4.08
C LEU A 55 11.37 4.22 3.09
N LEU A 56 12.21 3.41 2.43
CA LEU A 56 13.13 3.91 1.40
C LEU A 56 12.36 4.55 0.23
N GLU A 57 11.30 3.90 -0.25
CA GLU A 57 10.43 4.45 -1.29
C GLU A 57 9.78 5.77 -0.88
N SER A 58 9.16 5.83 0.32
CA SER A 58 8.57 7.07 0.84
C SER A 58 9.60 8.20 0.96
N MET A 59 10.81 7.90 1.42
CA MET A 59 11.88 8.88 1.59
C MET A 59 12.41 9.41 0.24
N MET A 60 12.54 8.53 -0.76
CA MET A 60 12.91 8.93 -2.12
C MET A 60 11.81 9.76 -2.78
N THR A 61 10.55 9.34 -2.64
CA THR A 61 9.37 10.07 -3.15
C THR A 61 9.29 11.47 -2.57
N ALA A 62 9.41 11.59 -1.24
CA ALA A 62 9.36 12.86 -0.55
C ALA A 62 10.47 13.79 -1.02
N THR A 63 11.70 13.29 -1.23
CA THR A 63 12.79 14.13 -1.76
C THR A 63 12.49 14.64 -3.18
N ILE A 64 11.97 13.78 -4.05
CA ILE A 64 11.61 14.17 -5.42
C ILE A 64 10.50 15.23 -5.42
N VAL A 65 9.48 15.06 -4.58
CA VAL A 65 8.38 16.02 -4.46
C VAL A 65 8.84 17.33 -3.81
N ASP A 66 9.69 17.25 -2.79
CA ASP A 66 10.29 18.42 -2.13
C ASP A 66 11.09 19.25 -3.16
N ASP A 67 11.91 18.60 -4.01
CA ASP A 67 12.66 19.25 -5.09
C ASP A 67 11.73 19.87 -6.16
N MET A 68 10.57 19.27 -6.44
CA MET A 68 9.59 19.81 -7.39
C MET A 68 8.74 20.96 -6.83
N THR A 69 8.58 21.02 -5.50
CA THR A 69 7.67 21.96 -4.82
C THR A 69 8.39 23.05 -4.02
N ASP A 70 9.72 23.00 -3.91
CA ASP A 70 10.56 23.92 -3.12
C ASP A 70 10.14 24.01 -1.64
N THR A 71 9.45 22.98 -1.13
CA THR A 71 8.98 22.92 0.25
C THR A 71 9.49 21.68 0.97
N PRO A 72 10.22 21.81 2.10
CA PRO A 72 10.69 20.64 2.83
C PRO A 72 9.55 19.94 3.59
N GLY A 73 9.33 18.67 3.28
CA GLY A 73 8.39 17.80 3.98
C GLY A 73 8.98 17.20 5.27
N ASP A 74 8.12 16.96 6.27
CA ASP A 74 8.53 16.22 7.47
C ASP A 74 8.48 14.70 7.22
N LYS A 75 9.63 14.15 6.84
CA LYS A 75 9.86 12.72 6.59
C LYS A 75 9.55 11.83 7.79
N ASN A 76 9.71 12.32 9.02
CA ASN A 76 9.43 11.54 10.23
C ASN A 76 7.92 11.43 10.46
N ARG A 77 7.17 12.48 10.15
CA ARG A 77 5.70 12.45 10.18
C ARG A 77 5.14 11.46 9.16
N GLU A 78 5.70 11.43 7.95
CA GLU A 78 5.31 10.48 6.90
C GLU A 78 5.54 9.03 7.33
N CYS A 79 6.74 8.73 7.85
CA CYS A 79 7.09 7.39 8.35
C CYS A 79 6.14 6.92 9.47
N LYS A 80 5.87 7.78 10.47
CA LYS A 80 4.95 7.43 11.56
C LYS A 80 3.56 7.14 11.06
N ALA A 81 3.08 7.96 10.15
CA ALA A 81 1.72 7.85 9.66
C ALA A 81 1.58 6.63 8.72
N GLN A 82 2.57 6.31 7.86
CA GLN A 82 2.61 5.05 7.10
C GLN A 82 2.58 3.81 8.02
N GLY A 83 3.33 3.85 9.13
CA GLY A 83 3.30 2.78 10.12
C GLY A 83 1.93 2.60 10.77
N ILE A 84 1.29 3.71 11.19
CA ILE A 84 -0.06 3.69 11.77
C ILE A 84 -1.08 3.16 10.76
N ALA A 85 -1.02 3.61 9.51
CA ALA A 85 -1.90 3.15 8.45
C ALA A 85 -1.78 1.64 8.22
N ASN A 86 -0.55 1.10 8.13
CA ASN A 86 -0.33 -0.34 7.97
C ASN A 86 -0.81 -1.17 9.17
N ILE A 87 -0.70 -0.64 10.40
CA ILE A 87 -1.27 -1.29 11.58
C ILE A 87 -2.79 -1.34 11.48
N CYS A 88 -3.44 -0.20 11.16
CA CYS A 88 -4.91 -0.14 11.01
C CYS A 88 -5.42 -1.06 9.89
N THR A 89 -4.75 -1.08 8.74
CA THR A 89 -5.09 -1.94 7.60
C THR A 89 -4.95 -3.42 7.92
N SER A 90 -3.95 -3.81 8.73
CA SER A 90 -3.75 -5.19 9.14
C SER A 90 -4.94 -5.76 9.94
N PHE A 91 -5.59 -4.93 10.75
CA PHE A 91 -6.79 -5.32 11.51
C PHE A 91 -8.04 -5.55 10.65
N ILE A 92 -8.03 -5.04 9.42
CA ILE A 92 -9.13 -5.15 8.45
C ILE A 92 -8.84 -6.29 7.45
N GLY A 93 -7.71 -7.00 7.61
CA GLY A 93 -7.26 -8.02 6.67
C GLY A 93 -6.72 -7.45 5.36
N GLY A 94 -6.35 -6.16 5.35
CA GLY A 94 -5.77 -5.52 4.18
C GLY A 94 -4.28 -5.85 4.00
N MET A 95 -3.80 -5.68 2.77
CA MET A 95 -2.41 -5.88 2.42
C MET A 95 -1.55 -4.70 2.90
N ALA A 96 -0.27 -4.96 3.23
CA ALA A 96 0.67 -3.90 3.58
C ALA A 96 0.87 -2.93 2.40
N GLY A 97 0.82 -1.63 2.67
CA GLY A 97 0.97 -0.56 1.68
C GLY A 97 2.18 0.34 1.93
N CYS A 98 2.59 1.06 0.90
CA CYS A 98 3.64 2.08 0.91
C CYS A 98 3.23 3.31 0.09
N ALA A 99 4.00 4.41 0.19
CA ALA A 99 3.75 5.57 -0.64
C ALA A 99 4.08 5.27 -2.12
N MET A 100 3.20 5.70 -3.03
CA MET A 100 3.37 5.48 -4.46
C MET A 100 3.86 6.74 -5.19
N ILE A 101 5.10 6.72 -5.69
CA ILE A 101 5.71 7.82 -6.48
C ILE A 101 4.82 8.25 -7.66
N ALA A 102 4.31 7.27 -8.42
CA ALA A 102 3.65 7.52 -9.69
C ALA A 102 2.34 8.32 -9.57
N GLN A 103 1.63 8.22 -8.44
CA GLN A 103 0.45 9.07 -8.20
C GLN A 103 0.82 10.44 -7.64
N SER A 104 1.82 10.50 -6.75
CA SER A 104 2.29 11.75 -6.13
C SER A 104 2.87 12.74 -7.14
N VAL A 105 3.63 12.25 -8.13
CA VAL A 105 4.20 13.09 -9.20
C VAL A 105 3.13 13.60 -10.16
N ARG A 106 2.06 12.84 -10.41
CA ARG A 106 0.96 13.25 -11.30
C ARG A 106 0.07 14.31 -10.66
N TYR A 107 -0.07 14.31 -9.33
CA TYR A 107 -0.95 15.21 -8.58
C TYR A 107 -0.19 15.98 -7.48
N PRO A 108 0.70 16.92 -7.84
CA PRO A 108 1.53 17.65 -6.87
C PRO A 108 0.70 18.49 -5.89
N TYR A 109 -0.53 18.86 -6.25
CA TYR A 109 -1.44 19.62 -5.40
C TYR A 109 -1.95 18.83 -4.18
N ILE A 110 -2.04 17.50 -4.26
CA ILE A 110 -2.47 16.64 -3.14
C ILE A 110 -1.42 16.65 -2.01
N TYR A 111 -0.13 16.81 -2.36
CA TYR A 111 0.95 16.90 -1.38
C TYR A 111 0.95 18.20 -0.58
N ARG A 112 0.31 19.26 -1.10
CA ARG A 112 0.28 20.59 -0.48
C ARG A 112 -0.59 20.65 0.78
N ASP A 113 -1.57 19.74 0.91
CA ASP A 113 -2.45 19.63 2.07
C ASP A 113 -1.86 18.82 3.26
N ARG A 114 -0.55 18.53 3.24
CA ARG A 114 0.21 17.95 4.38
C ARG A 114 -0.28 16.58 4.89
N THR A 115 -1.23 15.94 4.22
CA THR A 115 -1.79 14.64 4.60
C THR A 115 -1.67 13.64 3.44
N SER A 116 -0.45 13.37 3.00
CA SER A 116 -0.16 12.46 1.88
C SER A 116 -0.16 10.99 2.32
N LEU A 117 -1.16 10.53 3.09
CA LEU A 117 -1.08 9.20 3.69
C LEU A 117 -1.74 8.07 2.92
N PHE A 118 -2.47 8.36 1.85
CA PHE A 118 -3.35 7.37 1.25
C PHE A 118 -3.22 7.40 -0.26
N CYS A 119 -2.19 6.71 -0.75
CA CYS A 119 -2.29 6.04 -2.03
C CYS A 119 -2.39 4.54 -1.71
N LEU A 120 -3.57 4.10 -1.27
CA LEU A 120 -3.84 2.68 -1.08
C LEU A 120 -3.81 1.98 -2.44
N ILE A 121 -3.32 0.75 -2.44
CA ILE A 121 -3.18 -0.18 -3.57
C ILE A 121 -4.38 -0.12 -4.52
#